data_AF-A0A9Y4NX13-F1
#
_entry.id   AF-A0A9Y4NX13-F1
#
_cell.length_a   1.000
_cell.length_b   1.000
_cell.length_c   1.000
_cell.angle_alpha   90.00
_cell.angle_beta   90.00
_cell.angle_gamma   90.00
#
_symmetry.space_group_name_H-M   'P 1'
#
loop_
_entity.id
_entity.type
_entity.pdbx_description
1 polymer ?
#
loop_
_entity_poly.entity_id
_entity_poly.type
_entity_poly.pdbx_seq_one_letter_code
_entity_poly.pdbx_strand_id
1 'polypeptide(L)'
;MGVVEYDAEGFTKLTLLLMWKDFCFLVHVDLPLYFPRDQPTLTFQSVYHFTNSGQLYSQVQKSYPYSPRWDGNEMAKRAKAYFKSFIPQFQEGAFANGKL
;
A
#
# COMPACT_ATOMS: atom_id res chain seq x y z
N MET A 1 13.83 2.79 2.68
CA MET A 1 12.78 1.95 2.05
C MET A 1 13.35 0.56 1.90
N GLY A 2 12.54 -0.48 2.11
CA GLY A 2 12.97 -1.86 1.95
C GLY A 2 11.81 -2.78 1.60
N VAL A 3 12.14 -3.89 0.93
CA VAL A 3 11.22 -5.03 0.80
C VAL A 3 11.19 -5.73 2.15
N VAL A 4 9.99 -5.97 2.67
CA VAL A 4 9.81 -6.72 3.93
C VAL A 4 9.69 -8.19 3.61
N GLU A 5 8.78 -8.53 2.70
CA GLU A 5 8.51 -9.90 2.26
C GLU A 5 7.78 -9.89 0.91
N TYR A 6 7.82 -11.01 0.21
CA TYR A 6 7.01 -11.26 -0.97
C TYR A 6 6.76 -12.76 -1.12
N ASP A 7 5.67 -13.12 -1.80
CA ASP A 7 5.37 -14.49 -2.20
C ASP A 7 6.36 -14.90 -3.30
N ALA A 8 7.37 -15.71 -2.94
CA ALA A 8 8.41 -16.15 -3.87
C ALA A 8 7.99 -17.32 -4.76
N GLU A 9 6.82 -17.91 -4.53
CA GLU A 9 6.30 -19.03 -5.32
C GLU A 9 5.29 -18.54 -6.37
N GLY A 10 4.26 -17.82 -5.93
CA GLY A 10 3.16 -17.38 -6.77
C GLY A 10 3.21 -15.91 -7.17
N PHE A 11 4.09 -15.10 -6.56
CA PHE A 11 4.15 -13.65 -6.73
C PHE A 11 2.82 -12.93 -6.52
N THR A 12 1.94 -13.50 -5.70
CA THR A 12 0.60 -12.95 -5.47
C THR A 12 0.57 -11.84 -4.41
N LYS A 13 1.63 -11.71 -3.60
CA LYS A 13 1.74 -10.75 -2.50
C LYS A 13 3.11 -10.13 -2.40
N LEU A 14 3.15 -8.85 -2.01
CA LEU A 14 4.36 -8.09 -1.71
C LEU A 14 4.09 -7.11 -0.57
N THR A 15 5.00 -7.04 0.41
CA THR A 15 4.97 -6.05 1.49
C THR A 15 6.22 -5.18 1.44
N LEU A 16 6.01 -3.86 1.45
CA LEU A 16 7.08 -2.84 1.42
C LEU A 16 7.04 -1.98 2.69
N LEU A 17 8.21 -1.67 3.24
CA LEU A 17 8.38 -0.67 4.30
C LEU A 17 8.88 0.64 3.70
N LEU A 18 8.06 1.68 3.82
CA LEU A 18 8.31 3.01 3.28
C LEU A 18 8.31 4.05 4.40
N MET A 19 8.89 5.22 4.11
CA MET A 19 8.98 6.33 5.05
C MET A 19 8.60 7.63 4.35
N TRP A 20 7.85 8.48 5.06
CA TRP A 20 7.45 9.80 4.62
C TRP A 20 7.56 10.78 5.78
N LYS A 21 8.49 11.75 5.71
CA LYS A 21 8.70 12.76 6.77
C LYS A 21 8.73 12.14 8.18
N ASP A 22 9.64 11.19 8.38
CA ASP A 22 9.83 10.42 9.62
C ASP A 22 8.67 9.51 10.07
N PHE A 23 7.62 9.39 9.26
CA PHE A 23 6.55 8.43 9.46
C PHE A 23 6.80 7.16 8.65
N CYS A 24 7.07 6.04 9.33
CA CYS A 24 7.14 4.72 8.71
C CYS A 24 5.74 4.12 8.50
N PHE A 25 5.55 3.45 7.37
CA PHE A 25 4.32 2.74 7.05
C PHE A 25 4.59 1.55 6.14
N LEU A 26 3.70 0.58 6.20
CA LEU A 26 3.71 -0.58 5.32
C LEU A 26 2.76 -0.36 4.14
N VAL A 27 3.15 -0.89 2.98
CA VAL A 27 2.27 -1.05 1.83
C VAL A 27 2.24 -2.52 1.46
N HIS A 28 1.05 -3.12 1.55
CA HIS A 28 0.79 -4.46 1.04
C HIS A 28 0.20 -4.34 -0.36
N VAL A 29 0.72 -5.14 -1.28
CA VAL A 29 0.26 -5.25 -2.66
C VAL A 29 -0.25 -6.67 -2.85
N ASP A 30 -1.55 -6.81 -3.10
CA ASP A 30 -2.19 -8.08 -3.40
C ASP A 30 -2.55 -8.13 -4.90
N LEU A 31 -1.94 -9.06 -5.63
CA LEU A 31 -2.24 -9.29 -7.04
C LEU A 31 -3.44 -10.25 -7.18
N PRO A 32 -4.52 -9.85 -7.87
CA PRO A 32 -5.67 -10.72 -8.11
C PRO A 32 -5.34 -11.83 -9.13
N LEU A 33 -6.14 -12.90 -9.14
CA LEU A 33 -6.00 -14.03 -10.06
C LEU A 33 -5.91 -13.61 -11.54
N TYR A 34 -6.66 -12.58 -11.93
CA TYR A 34 -6.70 -12.08 -13.31
C TYR A 34 -5.81 -10.86 -13.53
N PHE A 35 -4.78 -10.63 -12.70
CA PHE A 35 -3.75 -9.65 -13.00
C PHE A 35 -3.09 -9.96 -14.36
N PRO A 36 -2.83 -8.96 -15.24
CA PRO A 36 -3.00 -7.52 -15.05
C PRO A 36 -4.38 -6.98 -15.46
N ARG A 37 -5.32 -7.80 -15.93
CA ARG A 37 -6.68 -7.33 -16.29
C ARG A 37 -7.34 -6.66 -15.09
N ASP A 38 -7.28 -7.32 -13.94
CA ASP A 38 -7.83 -6.81 -12.69
C ASP A 38 -6.72 -6.05 -11.92
N GLN A 39 -7.09 -4.90 -11.36
CA GLN A 39 -6.17 -4.01 -10.67
C GLN A 39 -5.68 -4.60 -9.33
N PRO A 40 -4.38 -4.49 -9.01
CA PRO A 40 -3.86 -4.86 -7.69
C PRO A 40 -4.52 -4.08 -6.56
N THR A 41 -4.76 -4.73 -5.42
CA THR A 41 -5.20 -4.02 -4.22
C THR A 41 -3.99 -3.49 -3.47
N LEU A 42 -4.02 -2.22 -3.09
CA LEU A 42 -2.99 -1.60 -2.26
C LEU A 42 -3.55 -1.39 -0.85
N THR A 43 -2.85 -1.85 0.19
CA THR A 43 -3.24 -1.61 1.58
C THR A 43 -2.13 -0.83 2.27
N PHE A 44 -2.43 0.40 2.68
CA PHE A 44 -1.53 1.22 3.50
C PHE A 44 -1.80 0.90 4.96
N GLN A 45 -0.75 0.60 5.73
CA GLN A 45 -0.86 0.25 7.14
C GLN A 45 0.13 1.06 7.98
N SER A 46 -0.35 1.63 9.08
CA SER A 46 0.50 2.33 10.04
C SER A 46 1.19 1.29 10.93
N VAL A 47 2.44 1.57 11.32
CA VAL A 47 3.17 0.74 12.31
C VAL A 47 3.02 1.27 13.74
N TYR A 48 2.29 2.38 13.94
CA TYR A 48 2.18 3.07 15.24
C TYR A 48 0.75 3.15 15.76
N HIS A 49 -0.25 3.08 14.89
CA HIS A 49 -1.63 3.39 15.25
C HIS A 49 -2.50 2.15 15.22
N PHE A 50 -3.29 1.95 16.26
CA PHE A 50 -4.29 0.88 16.39
C PHE A 50 -5.71 1.44 16.29
N THR A 51 -6.63 0.66 15.75
CA THR A 51 -8.06 0.93 15.76
C THR A 51 -8.66 0.57 17.13
N ASN A 52 -9.93 0.92 17.35
CA ASN A 52 -10.66 0.52 18.56
C ASN A 52 -10.80 -1.01 18.72
N SER A 53 -10.62 -1.79 17.65
CA SER A 53 -10.62 -3.25 17.71
C SER A 53 -9.25 -3.86 17.99
N GLY A 54 -8.22 -3.05 18.25
CA GLY A 54 -6.85 -3.50 18.51
C GLY A 54 -6.08 -3.95 17.26
N GLN A 55 -6.62 -3.72 16.07
CA GLN A 55 -5.93 -3.98 14.80
C GLN A 55 -5.12 -2.75 14.39
N LEU A 56 -4.02 -2.93 13.66
CA LEU A 56 -3.29 -1.79 13.10
C LEU A 56 -4.17 -1.00 12.13
N TYR A 57 -4.12 0.32 12.25
CA TYR A 57 -4.82 1.24 11.36
C TYR A 57 -4.34 1.01 9.93
N SER A 58 -5.29 0.78 9.03
CA SER A 58 -5.01 0.54 7.63
C SER A 58 -6.10 1.13 6.73
N GLN A 59 -5.75 1.42 5.48
CA GLN A 59 -6.68 1.85 4.46
C GLN A 59 -6.42 1.11 3.16
N VAL A 60 -7.48 0.55 2.59
CA VAL A 60 -7.44 -0.21 1.34
C VAL A 60 -7.75 0.71 0.17
N GLN A 61 -6.87 0.74 -0.82
CA GLN A 61 -7.00 1.50 -2.05
C GLN A 61 -7.19 0.56 -3.24
N LYS A 62 -8.41 0.58 -3.78
CA LYS A 62 -8.81 -0.17 -5.00
C LYS A 62 -9.11 0.72 -6.19
N SER A 63 -9.15 2.05 -5.98
CA SER A 63 -9.47 3.03 -7.02
C SER A 63 -8.33 4.03 -7.14
N TYR A 64 -7.32 3.65 -7.92
CA TYR A 64 -6.18 4.51 -8.27
C TYR A 64 -5.88 4.38 -9.77
N PRO A 65 -5.15 5.32 -10.39
CA PRO A 65 -4.86 5.24 -11.81
C PRO A 65 -4.17 3.92 -12.17
N TYR A 66 -4.80 3.14 -13.06
CA TYR A 66 -4.31 1.85 -13.51
C TYR A 66 -4.67 1.60 -14.96
N SER A 67 -3.77 0.95 -15.67
CA SER A 67 -4.05 0.40 -17.00
C SER A 67 -3.47 -1.01 -17.07
N PRO A 68 -4.26 -2.01 -17.53
CA PRO A 68 -3.78 -3.37 -17.72
C PRO A 68 -2.72 -3.48 -18.84
N ARG A 69 -2.50 -2.39 -19.59
CA ARG A 69 -1.55 -2.32 -20.71
C ARG A 69 -0.16 -1.81 -20.30
N TRP A 70 0.01 -1.34 -19.07
CA TRP A 70 1.32 -0.89 -18.60
C TRP A 70 2.25 -2.08 -18.38
N ASP A 71 3.54 -1.88 -18.66
CA ASP A 71 4.56 -2.82 -18.19
C ASP A 71 4.82 -2.64 -16.68
N GLY A 72 5.58 -3.57 -16.09
CA GLY A 72 5.87 -3.54 -14.65
C GLY A 72 6.59 -2.26 -14.19
N ASN A 73 7.45 -1.67 -15.03
CA ASN A 73 8.18 -0.45 -14.68
C ASN A 73 7.23 0.77 -14.65
N GLU A 74 6.35 0.89 -15.64
CA GLU A 74 5.35 1.94 -15.68
C GLU A 74 4.34 1.77 -14.54
N MET A 75 3.90 0.54 -14.23
CA MET A 75 3.07 0.26 -13.04
C MET A 75 3.76 0.71 -11.75
N ALA A 76 5.04 0.36 -11.54
CA ALA A 76 5.79 0.76 -10.35
C ALA A 76 5.97 2.29 -10.26
N LYS A 77 6.24 2.96 -11.39
CA LYS A 77 6.34 4.42 -11.45
C LYS A 77 5.03 5.10 -11.08
N ARG A 78 3.90 4.59 -11.57
CA ARG A 78 2.55 5.09 -11.29
C ARG A 78 2.15 4.82 -9.84
N ALA A 79 2.47 3.64 -9.31
CA ALA A 79 2.28 3.32 -7.89
C ALA A 79 3.07 4.27 -7.00
N LYS A 80 4.36 4.52 -7.31
CA LYS A 80 5.17 5.51 -6.58
C LYS A 80 4.58 6.92 -6.61
N ALA A 81 4.05 7.35 -7.76
CA ALA A 81 3.37 8.64 -7.87
C ALA A 81 2.12 8.69 -6.99
N TYR A 82 1.32 7.62 -7.01
CA TYR A 82 0.12 7.50 -6.18
C TYR A 82 0.44 7.48 -4.67
N PHE A 83 1.49 6.75 -4.26
CA PHE A 83 1.93 6.72 -2.86
C PHE A 83 2.25 8.12 -2.36
N LYS A 84 2.95 8.93 -3.16
CA LYS A 84 3.28 10.32 -2.82
C LYS A 84 2.04 11.21 -2.69
N SER A 85 1.02 11.02 -3.52
CA SER A 85 -0.23 11.79 -3.41
C SER A 85 -1.09 11.36 -2.24
N PHE A 86 -1.05 10.08 -1.88
CA PHE A 86 -1.97 9.50 -0.90
C PHE A 86 -1.43 9.49 0.53
N ILE A 87 -0.11 9.37 0.71
CA ILE A 87 0.49 9.24 2.05
C ILE A 87 0.14 10.38 3.04
N PRO A 88 -0.01 11.66 2.64
CA PRO A 88 -0.43 12.70 3.60
C PRO A 88 -1.84 12.44 4.14
N GLN A 89 -2.78 12.05 3.28
CA GLN A 89 -4.17 11.76 3.66
C GLN A 89 -4.25 10.51 4.54
N PHE A 90 -3.46 9.49 4.22
CA PHE A 90 -3.36 8.29 5.04
C PHE A 90 -2.81 8.61 6.45
N GLN A 91 -1.76 9.43 6.52
CA GLN A 91 -1.15 9.83 7.79
C GLN A 91 -2.11 10.67 8.65
N GLU A 92 -2.81 11.66 8.06
CA GLU A 92 -3.85 12.43 8.75
C GLU A 92 -4.98 11.51 9.27
N GLY A 93 -5.43 10.57 8.43
CA GLY A 93 -6.44 9.58 8.81
C GLY A 93 -5.99 8.68 9.98
N ALA A 94 -4.71 8.29 9.99
CA ALA A 94 -4.13 7.49 11.07
C ALA A 94 -4.09 8.24 12.40
N PHE A 95 -3.72 9.52 12.39
CA PHE A 95 -3.75 10.35 13.60
C PHE A 95 -5.17 10.66 14.09
N ALA A 96 -6.12 10.87 13.17
CA ALA A 96 -7.50 11.22 13.53
C ALA A 96 -8.28 10.03 14.10
N ASN A 97 -8.03 8.82 13.62
CA ASN A 97 -8.85 7.64 13.92
C ASN A 97 -8.11 6.55 14.70
N GLY A 98 -6.77 6.60 14.70
CA GLY A 98 -5.93 5.64 15.36
C GLY A 98 -5.52 6.08 16.76
N LYS A 99 -5.30 5.10 17.63
CA LYS A 99 -4.72 5.27 18.97
C LYS A 99 -3.26 4.83 18.91
N LEU A 100 -2.38 5.60 19.54
CA LEU A 100 -0.97 5.20 19.75
C LEU A 100 -0.88 4.02 20.72
#